data_AF-A0A356X9D9-F1
#
_entry.id   AF-A0A356X9D9-F1
#
_cell.length_a   1.000
_cell.length_b   1.000
_cell.length_c   1.000
_cell.angle_alpha   90.00
_cell.angle_beta   90.00
_cell.angle_gamma   90.00
#
_symmetry.space_group_name_H-M   'P 1'
#
loop_
_entity.id
_entity.type
_entity.pdbx_description
1 polymer ?
#
loop_
_entity_poly.entity_id
_entity_poly.type
_entity_poly.pdbx_seq_one_letter_code
_entity_poly.pdbx_strand_id
1 'polypeptide(L)' 'GKTYTTKNEVPKDRFEFQMLYGLREDTMVQLTEEGYRTRVYVPFGSDWLPYFTRRLAERKENIWFVLSTMFKN' A
#
# COMPACT_ATOMS: atom_id res chain seq x y z
N GLY A 1 2.68 11.51 6.29
CA GLY A 1 3.38 11.23 5.02
C GLY A 1 3.68 12.50 4.27
N LYS A 2 2.78 12.95 3.39
CA LYS A 2 2.94 14.14 2.54
C LYS A 2 3.32 15.42 3.32
N THR A 3 2.62 15.72 4.42
CA THR A 3 2.91 16.92 5.24
C THR A 3 4.34 16.94 5.77
N TYR A 4 4.88 15.77 6.13
CA TYR A 4 6.26 15.67 6.61
C TYR A 4 7.25 15.91 5.46
N THR A 5 7.05 15.27 4.31
CA THR A 5 7.95 15.43 3.16
C THR A 5 7.92 16.86 2.62
N THR A 6 6.75 17.50 2.57
CA THR A 6 6.62 18.91 2.17
C THR A 6 7.31 19.85 3.16
N LYS A 7 7.14 19.62 4.47
CA LYS A 7 7.77 20.45 5.52
C LYS A 7 9.30 20.34 5.51
N ASN A 8 9.84 19.17 5.14
CA ASN A 8 11.28 18.92 5.08
C ASN A 8 11.85 19.05 3.67
N GLU A 9 11.07 19.60 2.73
CA GLU A 9 11.47 19.82 1.33
C GLU A 9 12.06 18.57 0.65
N VAL A 10 11.55 17.39 1.02
CA VAL A 10 12.04 16.12 0.48
C VAL A 10 11.55 15.99 -0.97
N PRO A 11 12.47 15.86 -1.95
CA PRO A 11 12.09 15.69 -3.35
C PRO A 11 11.24 14.44 -3.58
N LYS A 12 10.24 14.53 -4.46
CA LYS A 12 9.26 13.45 -4.72
C LYS A 12 9.87 12.18 -5.32
N ASP A 13 11.04 12.28 -5.93
CA ASP A 13 11.79 11.16 -6.51
C ASP A 13 12.62 10.38 -5.47
N ARG A 14 12.79 10.94 -4.26
CA ARG A 14 13.52 10.32 -3.14
C ARG A 14 12.68 9.33 -2.33
N PHE A 15 11.38 9.25 -2.58
CA PHE A 15 10.49 8.32 -1.88
C PHE A 15 9.36 7.84 -2.78
N GLU A 16 8.68 6.80 -2.35
CA GLU A 16 7.51 6.25 -3.03
C GLU A 16 6.41 5.90 -2.02
N PHE A 17 5.16 5.96 -2.47
CA PHE A 17 4.03 5.43 -1.73
C PHE A 17 3.74 4.00 -2.20
N GLN A 18 3.72 3.07 -1.25
CA GLN A 18 3.39 1.68 -1.51
C GLN A 18 2.04 1.34 -0.90
N MET A 19 1.23 0.62 -1.66
CA MET A 19 -0.07 0.13 -1.20
C MET A 19 -0.30 -1.28 -1.70
N LEU A 20 -1.16 -2.01 -1.01
CA LEU A 20 -1.56 -3.33 -1.46
C LEU A 20 -2.77 -3.21 -2.40
N TYR A 21 -2.83 -4.10 -3.39
CA TYR A 21 -3.93 -4.14 -4.36
C TYR A 21 -5.30 -4.26 -3.68
N GLY A 22 -6.33 -3.57 -4.19
CA GLY A 22 -7.67 -3.53 -3.60
C GLY A 22 -7.81 -2.61 -2.37
N LEU A 23 -6.72 -2.03 -1.85
CA LEU A 23 -6.80 -1.03 -0.80
C LEU A 23 -6.77 0.37 -1.42
N ARG A 24 -7.82 1.17 -1.19
CA ARG A 24 -7.89 2.62 -1.50
C ARG A 24 -7.29 3.01 -2.86
N GLU A 25 -7.71 2.33 -3.92
CA GLU A 25 -7.16 2.52 -5.27
C GLU A 25 -7.28 3.97 -5.74
N ASP A 26 -8.38 4.65 -5.45
CA ASP A 26 -8.57 6.08 -5.75
C ASP A 26 -7.48 6.97 -5.14
N THR A 27 -7.01 6.63 -3.93
CA THR A 27 -5.92 7.38 -3.28
C THR A 27 -4.61 7.19 -4.03
N MET A 28 -4.35 5.99 -4.56
CA MET A 28 -3.13 5.72 -5.35
C MET A 28 -3.18 6.42 -6.71
N VAL A 29 -4.35 6.49 -7.34
CA VAL A 29 -4.56 7.26 -8.58
C VAL A 29 -4.26 8.74 -8.32
N GLN A 30 -4.88 9.33 -7.29
CA GLN A 30 -4.63 10.73 -6.93
C GLN A 30 -3.16 11.03 -6.64
N LEU A 31 -2.48 10.17 -5.87
CA LEU A 31 -1.05 10.34 -5.58
C LEU A 31 -0.19 10.30 -6.85
N THR A 32 -0.58 9.47 -7.82
CA THR A 32 0.11 9.37 -9.11
C THR A 32 -0.11 10.63 -9.94
N GLU A 33 -1.34 11.14 -10.00
CA GLU A 33 -1.70 12.40 -10.68
C GLU A 33 -0.97 13.62 -10.08
N GLU A 34 -0.75 13.61 -8.76
CA GLU A 34 0.05 14.61 -8.06
C GLU A 34 1.57 14.49 -8.30
N GLY A 35 2.01 13.51 -9.10
CA GLY A 35 3.40 13.30 -9.49
C GLY A 35 4.27 12.58 -8.46
N TYR A 36 3.68 11.84 -7.52
CA TYR A 36 4.44 10.95 -6.63
C TYR A 36 4.68 9.58 -7.29
N ARG A 37 5.81 8.95 -6.94
CA ARG A 37 6.04 7.55 -7.32
C ARG A 37 5.15 6.65 -6.46
N THR A 38 4.36 5.82 -7.11
CA THR A 38 3.43 4.90 -6.46
C THR A 38 3.73 3.46 -6.89
N ARG A 39 3.54 2.50 -5.98
CA ARG A 39 3.69 1.07 -6.25
C ARG A 39 2.54 0.30 -5.61
N VAL A 40 1.84 -0.46 -6.43
CA VAL A 40 0.78 -1.37 -5.96
C VAL A 40 1.33 -2.78 -5.90
N TYR A 41 1.27 -3.39 -4.71
CA TYR A 41 1.63 -4.79 -4.53
C TYR A 41 0.43 -5.65 -4.90
N VAL A 42 0.54 -6.31 -6.06
CA VAL A 42 -0.47 -7.24 -6.56
C VAL A 42 -0.06 -8.65 -6.15
N PRO A 43 -0.77 -9.27 -5.20
CA PRO A 43 -0.54 -10.68 -4.93
C PRO A 43 -1.10 -11.54 -6.08
N PHE A 44 -0.37 -12.57 -6.49
CA PHE A 44 -0.76 -13.46 -7.58
C PHE A 44 -0.78 -14.94 -7.13
N GLY A 45 -1.71 -15.72 -7.68
CA GLY A 45 -1.86 -17.17 -7.41
C GLY A 45 -2.99 -17.52 -6.43
N SER A 46 -3.07 -18.78 -6.02
CA SER A 46 -4.01 -19.25 -4.97
C SER A 46 -3.37 -19.24 -3.57
N ASP A 47 -2.04 -19.40 -3.53
CA ASP A 47 -1.25 -19.57 -2.29
C ASP A 47 -0.53 -18.29 -1.81
N TRP A 48 -0.79 -17.15 -2.45
CA TRP A 48 -0.23 -15.88 -1.97
C TRP A 48 -0.75 -15.52 -0.58
N LEU A 49 -1.99 -15.90 -0.28
CA LEU A 49 -2.66 -15.56 0.97
C LEU A 49 -1.98 -16.25 2.16
N PRO A 50 -1.69 -17.57 2.14
CA PRO A 50 -0.85 -18.24 3.15
C PRO A 50 0.56 -17.64 3.31
N TYR A 51 1.26 -17.34 2.22
CA TYR A 51 2.62 -16.78 2.29
C TYR A 51 2.63 -15.37 2.91
N PHE A 52 1.67 -14.53 2.49
CA PHE A 52 1.52 -13.16 2.95
C PHE A 52 1.01 -13.09 4.39
N THR A 53 0.02 -13.91 4.76
CA THR A 53 -0.43 -14.02 6.16
C THR A 53 0.68 -14.49 7.09
N ARG A 54 1.57 -15.39 6.65
CA ARG A 54 2.70 -15.84 7.46
C ARG A 54 3.72 -14.73 7.71
N ARG A 55 4.07 -13.93 6.70
CA ARG A 55 4.96 -12.76 6.86
C ARG A 55 4.32 -11.62 7.62
N LEU A 56 3.02 -11.44 7.49
CA LEU A 56 2.30 -10.40 8.19
C LEU A 56 1.94 -10.77 9.63
N ALA A 57 1.76 -12.06 9.96
CA ALA A 57 1.42 -12.56 11.31
C ALA A 57 2.48 -12.22 12.37
N GLU A 58 3.66 -11.77 11.95
CA GLU A 58 4.66 -11.12 12.82
C GLU A 58 4.18 -9.74 13.34
N ARG A 59 3.19 -9.11 12.69
CA ARG A 59 2.52 -7.82 13.01
C ARG A 59 0.99 -7.96 12.98
N LYS A 60 0.45 -8.77 13.90
CA LYS A 60 -0.94 -9.28 13.93
C LYS A 60 -2.07 -8.25 13.85
N GLU A 61 -1.85 -7.01 14.27
CA GLU A 61 -2.94 -6.06 14.52
C GLU A 61 -3.61 -5.52 13.25
N ASN A 62 -2.90 -5.41 12.13
CA ASN A 62 -3.41 -4.73 10.92
C ASN A 62 -3.80 -5.67 9.77
N ILE A 63 -3.54 -6.97 9.92
CA ILE A 63 -3.63 -7.96 8.83
C ILE A 63 -5.08 -8.20 8.41
N TRP A 64 -5.94 -8.44 9.39
CA TRP A 64 -7.33 -8.80 9.14
C TRP A 64 -8.11 -7.66 8.49
N PHE A 65 -7.83 -6.42 8.93
CA PHE A 65 -8.41 -5.22 8.34
C PHE A 65 -8.04 -5.06 6.87
N VAL A 66 -6.75 -5.25 6.54
CA VAL A 66 -6.26 -5.13 5.17
C VAL A 66 -6.84 -6.22 4.27
N LEU A 67 -6.77 -7.49 4.68
CA LEU A 67 -7.29 -8.61 3.88
C LEU A 67 -8.80 -8.52 3.68
N SER A 68 -9.57 -8.21 4.74
CA SER A 68 -11.03 -8.06 4.61
C SER A 68 -11.43 -6.90 3.70
N THR A 69 -10.61 -5.84 3.61
CA THR A 69 -10.82 -4.74 2.66
C THR A 69 -10.51 -5.17 1.23
N MET A 70 -9.49 -6.00 1.01
CA MET A 70 -9.16 -6.53 -0.33
C MET A 70 -10.23 -7.47 -0.89
N PHE A 71 -10.82 -8.31 -0.03
CA PHE A 71 -11.83 -9.29 -0.45
C PHE A 71 -13.26 -8.73 -0.45
N LYS A 72 -13.46 -7.51 0.07
CA LYS A 72 -14.69 -6.74 -0.11
C LYS A 72 -14.59 -5.94 -1.42
N ASN A 73 -14.82 -6.62 -2.54
CA ASN A 73 -15.50 -6.00 -3.67
C ASN A 73 -16.99 -6.32 -3.56
#